data_AF-A0A7S2QNJ9-F1
#
_entry.id   AF-A0A7S2QNJ9-F1
#
_cell.length_a   1.000
_cell.length_b   1.000
_cell.length_c   1.000
_cell.angle_alpha   90.00
_cell.angle_beta   90.00
_cell.angle_gamma   90.00
#
_symmetry.space_group_name_H-M   'P 1'
#
loop_
_entity.id
_entity.type
_entity.pdbx_description
1 polymer ?
#
loop_
_entity_poly.entity_id
_entity_poly.type
_entity_poly.pdbx_seq_one_letter_code
_entity_poly.pdbx_strand_id
1 'polypeptide(L)'
;GRGLTLPVAGGGKGKSRGLFPSSSAAASPAVSPRHYFAAAEDPTEAAPEEAAKVSPRHYFAAAEGSADAPFEEAAEESPGSHYFSSPSPSPKLTEAKKEEMRLRKKLREVEDLEKRLQAGTTLLPNQLKKLQGKSSIVAELSELEAAAP
;
A
#
# COMPACT_ATOMS: atom_id res chain seq x y z
N GLY A 1 9.50 60.85 1.60
CA GLY A 1 10.25 60.39 2.78
C GLY A 1 10.33 58.88 2.74
N ARG A 2 11.54 58.32 2.77
CA ARG A 2 11.79 56.87 2.76
C ARG A 2 11.57 56.34 4.19
N GLY A 3 10.62 55.42 4.36
CA GLY A 3 10.46 54.64 5.58
C GLY A 3 11.06 53.25 5.39
N LEU A 4 12.33 53.09 5.77
CA LEU A 4 13.01 51.81 5.88
C LEU A 4 12.56 51.13 7.18
N THR A 5 11.82 50.03 7.10
CA THR A 5 11.60 49.12 8.24
C THR A 5 12.47 47.88 8.05
N LEU A 6 13.40 47.71 8.99
CA LEU A 6 14.38 46.62 9.07
C LEU A 6 13.71 45.27 9.41
N PRO A 7 14.31 44.14 8.98
CA PRO A 7 13.86 42.80 9.37
C PRO A 7 14.28 42.47 10.81
N VAL A 8 13.33 41.98 11.63
CA VAL A 8 13.63 41.34 12.92
C VAL A 8 14.20 39.96 12.67
N ALA A 9 15.50 39.81 12.95
CA ALA A 9 16.16 38.54 13.15
C ALA A 9 16.08 38.14 14.63
N GLY A 10 15.67 36.90 14.90
CA GLY A 10 15.70 36.28 16.22
C GLY A 10 14.60 35.21 16.32
N GLY A 11 14.82 33.99 16.74
CA GLY A 11 15.97 33.31 17.31
C GLY A 11 15.52 31.92 17.76
N GLY A 12 16.45 31.05 18.14
CA GLY A 12 16.16 29.90 19.01
C GLY A 12 16.17 28.52 18.35
N LYS A 13 17.37 27.95 18.23
CA LYS A 13 17.56 26.49 18.17
C LYS A 13 17.11 25.88 19.50
N GLY A 14 15.88 25.37 19.56
CA GLY A 14 15.37 24.58 20.69
C GLY A 14 15.66 23.10 20.49
N LYS A 15 16.82 22.64 20.97
CA LYS A 15 17.22 21.23 21.00
C LYS A 15 16.66 20.61 22.28
N SER A 16 15.38 20.26 22.30
CA SER A 16 14.77 19.52 23.42
C SER A 16 15.27 18.07 23.40
N ARG A 17 16.25 17.81 24.26
CA ARG A 17 16.68 16.47 24.64
C ARG A 17 15.54 15.86 25.46
N GLY A 18 14.75 15.00 24.82
CA GLY A 18 13.78 14.17 25.51
C GLY A 18 14.49 13.31 26.55
N LEU A 19 14.17 13.58 27.82
CA LEU A 19 14.49 12.77 28.98
C LEU A 19 13.99 11.35 28.75
N PHE A 20 14.91 10.39 28.69
CA PHE A 20 14.57 8.99 28.92
C PHE A 20 14.26 8.83 30.42
N PRO A 21 13.10 8.26 30.81
CA PRO A 21 12.88 7.88 32.19
C PRO A 21 13.82 6.74 32.57
N SER A 22 14.64 6.99 33.59
CA SER A 22 15.51 6.01 34.21
C SER A 22 14.71 5.07 35.13
N SER A 23 14.98 3.78 34.95
CA SER A 23 14.97 2.68 35.93
C SER A 23 13.70 2.38 36.74
N SER A 24 13.23 1.14 36.63
CA SER A 24 13.20 0.27 37.80
C SER A 24 13.23 -1.20 37.38
N ALA A 25 14.06 -1.97 38.08
CA ALA A 25 14.48 -3.32 37.79
C ALA A 25 13.44 -4.38 38.19
N ALA A 26 13.40 -5.48 37.44
CA ALA A 26 13.05 -6.79 38.00
C ALA A 26 13.59 -7.93 37.11
N ALA A 27 14.55 -8.66 37.69
CA ALA A 27 14.83 -10.09 37.52
C ALA A 27 15.17 -10.67 36.12
N SER A 28 16.46 -10.88 35.90
CA SER A 28 17.00 -11.89 34.99
C SER A 28 16.63 -13.32 35.41
N PRO A 29 16.48 -14.24 34.46
CA PRO A 29 17.14 -15.53 34.57
C PRO A 29 18.28 -15.65 33.54
N ALA A 30 19.43 -16.09 34.05
CA ALA A 30 20.65 -16.34 33.30
C ALA A 30 20.41 -17.34 32.16
N VAL A 31 20.60 -16.89 30.92
CA VAL A 31 20.81 -17.77 29.76
C VAL A 31 22.27 -17.63 29.36
N SER A 32 22.98 -18.73 29.51
CA SER A 32 24.43 -18.85 29.36
C SER A 32 24.93 -18.42 27.97
N PRO A 33 26.08 -17.73 27.88
CA PRO A 33 26.68 -17.35 26.61
C PRO A 33 27.28 -18.58 25.91
N ARG A 34 26.67 -18.97 24.79
CA ARG A 34 27.29 -19.91 23.84
C ARG A 34 28.32 -19.13 23.04
N HIS A 35 29.57 -19.24 23.46
CA HIS A 35 30.74 -18.80 22.72
C HIS A 35 31.09 -19.79 21.59
N TYR A 36 31.57 -19.22 20.47
CA TYR A 36 32.24 -19.81 19.29
C TYR A 36 31.35 -20.62 18.32
N PHE A 37 31.32 -20.30 17.02
CA PHE A 37 32.48 -20.27 16.13
C PHE A 37 32.50 -19.11 15.12
N ALA A 38 33.71 -18.62 14.89
CA ALA A 38 34.10 -17.81 13.76
C ALA A 38 34.16 -18.67 12.49
N ALA A 39 33.60 -18.15 11.40
CA ALA A 39 34.05 -18.46 10.04
C ALA A 39 34.10 -17.12 9.31
N ALA A 40 35.32 -16.64 9.12
CA ALA A 40 35.65 -15.51 8.28
C ALA A 40 35.72 -16.03 6.85
N GLU A 41 34.85 -15.55 5.96
CA GLU A 41 35.07 -15.62 4.50
C GLU A 41 34.54 -14.33 3.84
N ASP A 42 35.52 -13.50 3.49
CA ASP A 42 35.63 -12.59 2.34
C ASP A 42 34.55 -11.53 2.01
N PRO A 43 34.85 -10.23 2.24
CA PRO A 43 34.14 -9.12 1.60
C PRO A 43 34.66 -8.95 0.16
N THR A 44 34.02 -9.61 -0.81
CA THR A 44 34.32 -9.32 -2.23
C THR A 44 33.54 -8.08 -2.65
N GLU A 45 34.28 -6.97 -2.56
CA GLU A 45 34.12 -5.72 -3.27
C GLU A 45 33.82 -5.93 -4.76
N ALA A 46 32.60 -5.58 -5.18
CA ALA A 46 32.30 -5.23 -6.57
C ALA A 46 31.29 -4.07 -6.57
N ALA A 47 31.79 -2.91 -7.00
CA ALA A 47 31.04 -1.68 -7.20
C ALA A 47 30.25 -1.74 -8.54
N PRO A 48 29.77 -0.61 -9.11
CA PRO A 48 28.37 -0.20 -9.13
C PRO A 48 27.77 -0.19 -10.56
N GLU A 49 26.53 0.31 -10.66
CA GLU A 49 25.86 0.77 -11.90
C GLU A 49 25.34 -0.29 -12.87
N GLU A 50 24.03 -0.54 -12.84
CA GLU A 50 23.23 -0.18 -14.02
C GLU A 50 21.76 0.02 -13.64
N ALA A 51 21.35 1.29 -13.64
CA ALA A 51 19.95 1.65 -13.68
C ALA A 51 19.37 1.23 -15.04
N ALA A 52 18.95 -0.03 -15.16
CA ALA A 52 18.10 -0.47 -16.25
C ALA A 52 16.78 0.30 -16.18
N LYS A 53 16.70 1.39 -16.93
CA LYS A 53 15.45 2.01 -17.35
C LYS A 53 14.70 0.98 -18.18
N VAL A 54 13.99 0.07 -17.51
CA VAL A 54 13.02 -0.81 -18.14
C VAL A 54 11.84 0.09 -18.52
N SER A 55 11.95 0.71 -19.70
CA SER A 55 10.78 1.21 -20.40
C SER A 55 9.77 0.05 -20.48
N PRO A 56 8.48 0.25 -20.18
CA PRO A 56 7.45 -0.74 -20.44
C PRO A 56 7.36 -0.96 -21.95
N ARG A 57 8.21 -1.85 -22.46
CA ARG A 57 8.13 -2.35 -23.82
C ARG A 57 6.86 -3.18 -23.82
N HIS A 58 5.81 -2.65 -24.44
CA HIS A 58 4.57 -3.36 -24.74
C HIS A 58 4.91 -4.70 -25.40
N TYR A 59 4.98 -5.77 -24.60
CA TYR A 59 4.94 -7.13 -25.09
C TYR A 59 3.47 -7.49 -25.31
N PHE A 60 2.90 -6.97 -26.40
CA PHE A 60 1.91 -7.76 -27.13
C PHE A 60 2.71 -8.81 -27.89
N ALA A 61 2.88 -9.97 -27.25
CA ALA A 61 3.34 -11.16 -27.92
C ALA A 61 2.26 -11.56 -28.93
N ALA A 62 2.52 -11.28 -30.21
CA ALA A 62 1.84 -11.88 -31.32
C ALA A 62 2.10 -13.40 -31.26
N ALA A 63 1.11 -14.15 -30.78
CA ALA A 63 1.05 -15.58 -30.98
C ALA A 63 0.62 -15.82 -32.43
N GLU A 64 1.60 -15.90 -33.32
CA GLU A 64 1.41 -16.45 -34.66
C GLU A 64 1.43 -17.97 -34.60
N GLY A 65 0.33 -18.59 -35.07
CA GLY A 65 0.34 -19.85 -35.83
C GLY A 65 0.34 -21.17 -35.06
N SER A 66 -0.81 -21.86 -35.07
CA SER A 66 -0.96 -23.32 -35.23
C SER A 66 -2.46 -23.64 -35.04
N ALA A 67 -3.28 -23.83 -36.07
CA ALA A 67 -3.39 -24.96 -37.01
C ALA A 67 -4.82 -25.54 -36.87
N ASP A 68 -5.54 -25.55 -37.99
CA ASP A 68 -6.74 -26.32 -38.34
C ASP A 68 -7.66 -26.85 -37.23
N ALA A 69 -8.77 -26.12 -37.01
CA ALA A 69 -10.03 -26.72 -36.60
C ALA A 69 -11.15 -26.20 -37.53
N PRO A 70 -11.97 -27.07 -38.14
CA PRO A 70 -13.08 -26.63 -38.98
C PRO A 70 -14.15 -25.96 -38.09
N PHE A 71 -14.27 -24.65 -38.23
CA PHE A 71 -15.30 -23.82 -37.61
C PHE A 71 -16.58 -23.91 -38.43
N GLU A 72 -17.55 -24.70 -37.96
CA GLU A 72 -18.94 -24.62 -38.39
C GLU A 72 -19.53 -23.26 -37.97
N GLU A 73 -19.67 -22.39 -38.97
CA GLU A 73 -20.93 -21.76 -39.39
C GLU A 73 -21.88 -21.17 -38.32
N ALA A 74 -22.12 -19.86 -38.49
CA ALA A 74 -23.32 -19.09 -38.11
C ALA A 74 -23.47 -18.58 -36.65
N ALA A 75 -22.93 -17.39 -36.42
CA ALA A 75 -23.72 -16.26 -35.88
C ALA A 75 -22.97 -14.94 -36.13
N GLU A 76 -23.39 -14.23 -37.18
CA GLU A 76 -23.15 -12.79 -37.29
C GLU A 76 -23.94 -12.06 -36.22
N GLU A 77 -23.28 -11.59 -35.15
CA GLU A 77 -23.83 -10.54 -34.30
C GLU A 77 -22.79 -9.41 -34.10
N SER A 78 -22.87 -8.46 -35.03
CA SER A 78 -22.70 -7.02 -34.83
C SER A 78 -21.52 -6.53 -33.95
N PRO A 79 -20.39 -6.11 -34.55
CA PRO A 79 -19.41 -5.25 -33.87
C PRO A 79 -19.95 -3.81 -33.80
N GLY A 80 -20.99 -3.59 -32.98
CA GLY A 80 -21.82 -2.40 -33.10
C GLY A 80 -22.56 -2.03 -31.82
N SER A 81 -21.90 -2.12 -30.67
CA SER A 81 -22.43 -1.59 -29.42
C SER A 81 -21.28 -1.05 -28.56
N HIS A 82 -20.59 -0.04 -29.09
CA HIS A 82 -20.24 1.09 -28.24
C HIS A 82 -21.56 1.73 -27.81
N TYR A 83 -22.26 1.05 -26.89
CA TYR A 83 -23.25 1.66 -26.03
C TYR A 83 -22.45 2.72 -25.28
N PHE A 84 -22.50 3.92 -25.85
CA PHE A 84 -22.29 5.15 -25.14
C PHE A 84 -23.21 5.00 -23.94
N SER A 85 -22.62 4.56 -22.83
CA SER A 85 -23.28 4.41 -21.55
C SER A 85 -23.59 5.84 -21.17
N SER A 86 -24.73 6.32 -21.68
CA SER A 86 -25.35 7.58 -21.35
C SER A 86 -25.19 7.69 -19.85
N PRO A 87 -24.52 8.73 -19.31
CA PRO A 87 -24.25 8.83 -17.89
C PRO A 87 -25.60 8.78 -17.18
N SER A 88 -25.97 7.57 -16.75
CA SER A 88 -27.17 7.31 -16.00
C SER A 88 -27.05 8.24 -14.80
N PRO A 89 -27.99 9.18 -14.60
CA PRO A 89 -27.91 10.18 -13.56
C PRO A 89 -27.93 9.44 -12.23
N SER A 90 -26.74 9.05 -11.80
CA SER A 90 -26.55 8.29 -10.59
C SER A 90 -27.09 9.19 -9.49
N PRO A 91 -27.98 8.69 -8.62
CA PRO A 91 -28.50 9.50 -7.54
C PRO A 91 -27.29 10.10 -6.82
N LYS A 92 -27.30 11.43 -6.63
CA LYS A 92 -26.19 12.15 -5.99
C LYS A 92 -25.97 11.52 -4.61
N LEU A 93 -25.04 10.56 -4.56
CA LEU A 93 -24.72 9.86 -3.33
C LEU A 93 -24.21 10.92 -2.36
N THR A 94 -24.81 10.95 -1.17
CA THR A 94 -24.34 11.76 -0.07
C THR A 94 -22.88 11.43 0.19
N GLU A 95 -22.12 12.42 0.68
CA GLU A 95 -20.69 12.23 0.96
C GLU A 95 -20.46 11.04 1.90
N ALA A 96 -21.35 10.88 2.91
CA ALA A 96 -21.41 9.73 3.79
C ALA A 96 -21.51 8.37 3.05
N LYS A 97 -22.40 8.23 2.05
CA LYS A 97 -22.51 6.99 1.27
C LYS A 97 -21.27 6.69 0.43
N LYS A 98 -20.62 7.73 -0.08
CA LYS A 98 -19.35 7.56 -0.82
C LYS A 98 -18.24 7.11 0.11
N GLU A 99 -18.18 7.65 1.32
CA GLU A 99 -17.22 7.27 2.35
C GLU A 99 -17.45 5.83 2.84
N GLU A 100 -18.69 5.47 3.14
CA GLU A 100 -19.11 4.11 3.49
C GLU A 100 -18.65 3.10 2.43
N MET A 101 -18.93 3.36 1.14
CA MET A 101 -18.48 2.50 0.04
C MET A 101 -16.95 2.39 -0.04
N ARG A 102 -16.22 3.51 0.14
CA ARG A 102 -14.75 3.51 0.13
C ARG A 102 -14.20 2.68 1.28
N LEU A 103 -14.74 2.81 2.48
CA LEU A 103 -14.30 2.07 3.66
C LEU A 103 -14.62 0.58 3.54
N ARG A 104 -15.80 0.21 3.06
CA ARG A 104 -16.14 -1.19 2.76
C ARG A 104 -15.18 -1.81 1.75
N LYS A 105 -14.79 -1.06 0.72
CA LYS A 105 -13.79 -1.53 -0.26
C LYS A 105 -12.43 -1.78 0.41
N LYS A 106 -11.96 -0.83 1.23
CA LYS A 106 -10.71 -1.00 1.98
C LYS A 106 -10.77 -2.20 2.93
N LEU A 107 -11.90 -2.44 3.59
CA LEU A 107 -12.09 -3.56 4.50
C LEU A 107 -11.95 -4.91 3.76
N ARG A 108 -12.56 -5.04 2.57
CA ARG A 108 -12.38 -6.24 1.72
C ARG A 108 -10.92 -6.46 1.32
N GLU A 109 -10.22 -5.40 0.91
CA GLU A 109 -8.79 -5.51 0.60
C GLU A 109 -7.97 -6.01 1.80
N VAL A 110 -8.29 -5.55 3.00
CA VAL A 110 -7.64 -5.97 4.24
C VAL A 110 -7.94 -7.44 4.55
N GLU A 111 -9.19 -7.88 4.42
CA GLU A 111 -9.56 -9.30 4.60
C GLU A 111 -8.84 -10.23 3.62
N ASP A 112 -8.68 -9.81 2.36
CA ASP A 112 -7.93 -10.58 1.38
C ASP A 112 -6.43 -10.67 1.74
N LEU A 113 -5.86 -9.61 2.31
CA LEU A 113 -4.50 -9.65 2.86
C LEU A 113 -4.41 -10.58 4.07
N GLU A 114 -5.41 -10.62 4.95
CA GLU A 114 -5.44 -11.55 6.09
C GLU A 114 -5.47 -13.00 5.62
N LYS A 115 -6.30 -13.32 4.62
CA LYS A 115 -6.36 -14.67 4.02
C LYS A 115 -5.02 -15.07 3.43
N ARG A 116 -4.34 -14.15 2.73
CA ARG A 116 -2.99 -14.41 2.17
C ARG A 116 -1.95 -14.63 3.26
N LEU A 117 -2.01 -13.86 4.34
CA LEU A 117 -1.14 -14.04 5.50
C LEU A 117 -1.37 -15.40 6.16
N GLN A 118 -2.63 -15.79 6.34
CA GLN A 118 -3.02 -17.10 6.88
C GLN A 118 -2.60 -18.25 5.97
N ALA A 119 -2.61 -18.05 4.65
CA ALA A 119 -2.08 -19.00 3.68
C ALA A 119 -0.54 -19.10 3.69
N GLY A 120 0.15 -18.36 4.56
CA GLY A 120 1.61 -18.37 4.68
C GLY A 120 2.32 -17.52 3.62
N THR A 121 1.59 -16.70 2.87
CA THR A 121 2.17 -15.81 1.86
C THR A 121 2.89 -14.65 2.54
N THR A 122 4.12 -14.35 2.13
CA THR A 122 4.85 -13.19 2.64
C THR A 122 4.23 -11.90 2.12
N LEU A 123 3.79 -11.03 3.04
CA LEU A 123 3.23 -9.73 2.71
C LEU A 123 4.31 -8.64 2.73
N LEU A 124 4.14 -7.64 1.86
CA LEU A 124 5.00 -6.47 1.82
C LEU A 124 4.76 -5.54 3.04
N PRO A 125 5.75 -4.73 3.46
CA PRO A 125 5.59 -3.83 4.61
C PRO A 125 4.42 -2.85 4.49
N ASN A 126 4.10 -2.39 3.28
CA ASN A 126 2.95 -1.53 3.02
C ASN A 126 1.61 -2.26 3.20
N GLN A 127 1.53 -3.56 2.90
CA GLN A 127 0.36 -4.40 3.10
C GLN A 127 0.16 -4.71 4.59
N LEU A 128 1.25 -4.97 5.32
CA LEU A 128 1.21 -5.12 6.78
C LEU A 128 0.67 -3.85 7.47
N LYS A 129 1.08 -2.67 7.00
CA LYS A 129 0.51 -1.39 7.48
C LYS A 129 -1.00 -1.28 7.22
N LYS A 130 -1.50 -1.80 6.09
CA LYS A 130 -2.95 -1.85 5.82
C LYS A 130 -3.69 -2.74 6.82
N LEU A 131 -3.11 -3.90 7.17
CA LEU A 131 -3.67 -4.80 8.19
C LEU A 131 -3.74 -4.14 9.57
N GLN A 132 -2.71 -3.38 9.95
CA GLN A 132 -2.69 -2.62 11.21
C GLN A 132 -3.82 -1.57 11.28
N GLY A 133 -4.18 -0.96 10.14
CA GLY A 133 -5.27 0.02 10.05
C GLY A 133 -6.68 -0.58 10.05
N LYS A 134 -6.85 -1.91 10.16
CA LYS A 134 -8.16 -2.57 10.11
C LYS A 134 -9.14 -2.04 11.15
N SER A 135 -8.69 -1.89 12.40
CA SER A 135 -9.53 -1.41 13.51
C SER A 135 -10.08 -0.01 13.26
N SER A 136 -9.27 0.89 12.71
CA SER A 136 -9.70 2.24 12.32
C SER A 136 -10.78 2.20 11.24
N ILE A 137 -10.61 1.37 10.21
CA ILE A 137 -11.61 1.24 9.12
C ILE A 137 -12.95 0.73 9.66
N VAL A 138 -12.92 -0.25 10.59
CA VAL A 138 -14.14 -0.80 11.20
C VAL A 138 -14.83 0.24 12.10
N ALA A 139 -14.06 1.01 12.87
CA ALA A 139 -14.60 2.08 13.70
C ALA A 139 -15.29 3.17 12.86
N GLU A 140 -14.62 3.66 11.81
CA GLU A 140 -15.18 4.66 10.89
C GLU A 140 -16.45 4.14 10.19
N LEU A 141 -16.49 2.86 9.79
CA LEU A 141 -17.69 2.27 9.20
C LEU A 141 -18.85 2.20 10.18
N SER A 142 -18.59 1.76 11.41
CA SER A 142 -19.63 1.68 12.45
C SER A 142 -20.20 3.06 12.78
N GLU A 143 -19.37 4.10 12.77
CA GLU A 143 -19.80 5.48 13.00
C GLU A 143 -20.69 5.98 11.86
N LEU A 144 -20.30 5.75 10.61
CA LEU A 144 -21.11 6.13 9.44
C LEU A 144 -22.44 5.36 9.36
N GLU A 145 -22.43 4.07 9.71
CA GLU A 145 -23.64 3.24 9.75
C GLU A 145 -24.59 3.67 10.88
N ALA A 146 -24.06 4.05 12.04
CA ALA A 146 -24.87 4.61 13.13
C ALA A 146 -25.40 6.02 12.83
N ALA A 147 -24.65 6.81 12.05
CA ALA A 147 -25.03 8.16 11.64
C ALA A 147 -25.98 8.20 10.43
N ALA A 148 -26.18 7.08 9.74
CA ALA A 148 -27.14 6.96 8.64
C ALA A 148 -28.51 6.53 9.20
N PRO A 149 -29.49 7.45 9.34
CA PRO A 149 -30.84 7.12 9.84
C PRO A 149 -31.67 6.31 8.83
#